data_AF-A0A411YCH1-F1
#
_entry.id   AF-A0A411YCH1-F1
#
_cell.length_a   1.000
_cell.length_b   1.000
_cell.length_c   1.000
_cell.angle_alpha   90.00
_cell.angle_beta   90.00
_cell.angle_gamma   90.00
#
_symmetry.space_group_name_H-M   'P 1'
#
loop_
_entity.id
_entity.type
_entity.pdbx_description
1 polymer ?
#
loop_
_entity_poly.entity_id
_entity_poly.type
_entity_poly.pdbx_seq_one_letter_code
_entity_poly.pdbx_strand_id
1 'polypeptide(L)'
;MTMSMLEVEAQRARWARHRDLQRLNTEFGDEFASGGLARHVESLDFRLLFVPADPEDSAVPLDNTTMEWLKEHCSNAPVLPRHHKRATVQALVSYERRREDRGWDAYVAVHQHGGVEVGAAISYVVRDTRVFRLRTAVSMAAAVTRMQVDAAERWQIEYPYELLVALRNARGATLGNFAEGWAEPGQGLFDFEVALEDYVLLRRELHRAFEPESVAVDVGDDLERAFGTTLRRHLAGRGEHEGRLDPRIL
;
A
#
# COMPACT_ATOMS: atom_id res chain seq x y z
N MET A 1 8.42 -7.37 -25.92
CA MET A 1 9.63 -8.24 -25.92
C MET A 1 9.43 -9.31 -24.88
N THR A 2 9.73 -10.57 -25.17
CA THR A 2 9.67 -11.66 -24.18
C THR A 2 11.03 -11.77 -23.50
N MET A 3 11.10 -11.52 -22.19
CA MET A 3 12.35 -11.69 -21.43
C MET A 3 12.77 -13.16 -21.42
N SER A 4 14.06 -13.40 -21.51
CA SER A 4 14.65 -14.71 -21.24
C SER A 4 14.49 -15.08 -19.76
N MET A 5 14.57 -16.38 -19.46
CA MET A 5 14.50 -16.89 -18.08
C MET A 5 15.58 -16.28 -17.18
N LEU A 6 16.80 -16.12 -17.69
CA LEU A 6 17.92 -15.50 -16.96
C LEU A 6 17.66 -14.03 -16.63
N GLU A 7 17.04 -13.27 -17.54
CA GLU A 7 16.69 -11.87 -17.30
C GLU A 7 15.61 -11.75 -16.22
N VAL A 8 14.61 -12.65 -16.22
CA VAL A 8 13.58 -12.70 -15.19
C VAL A 8 14.19 -13.01 -13.82
N GLU A 9 15.10 -13.97 -13.73
CA GLU A 9 15.80 -14.31 -12.48
C GLU A 9 16.66 -13.16 -11.97
N ALA A 10 17.42 -12.51 -12.86
CA ALA A 10 18.25 -11.35 -12.51
C ALA A 10 17.40 -10.19 -11.97
N GLN A 11 16.25 -9.93 -12.59
CA GLN A 11 15.30 -8.93 -12.12
C GLN A 11 14.71 -9.28 -10.75
N ARG A 12 14.25 -10.50 -10.55
CA ARG A 12 13.74 -10.96 -9.25
C ARG A 12 14.79 -10.88 -8.15
N ALA A 13 16.07 -11.10 -8.49
CA ALA A 13 17.19 -10.91 -7.57
C ALA A 13 17.41 -9.44 -7.20
N ARG A 14 17.26 -8.49 -8.15
CA ARG A 14 17.26 -7.04 -7.84
C ARG A 14 16.13 -6.68 -6.87
N TRP A 15 14.92 -7.15 -7.15
CA TRP A 15 13.77 -6.95 -6.27
C TRP A 15 13.99 -7.54 -4.88
N ALA A 16 14.56 -8.75 -4.79
CA ALA A 16 14.88 -9.36 -3.50
C ALA A 16 15.81 -8.49 -2.65
N ARG A 17 16.90 -7.98 -3.22
CA ARG A 17 17.80 -7.06 -2.51
C ARG A 17 17.09 -5.78 -2.08
N HIS A 18 16.24 -5.21 -2.95
CA HIS A 18 15.47 -4.03 -2.58
C HIS A 18 14.51 -4.31 -1.42
N ARG A 19 13.79 -5.44 -1.44
CA ARG A 19 12.92 -5.85 -0.33
C ARG A 19 13.67 -5.99 0.98
N ASP A 20 14.86 -6.58 0.97
CA ASP A 20 15.69 -6.74 2.17
C ASP A 20 16.06 -5.37 2.77
N LEU A 21 16.44 -4.40 1.93
CA LEU A 21 16.70 -3.01 2.38
C LEU A 21 15.46 -2.34 2.98
N GLN A 22 14.28 -2.65 2.44
CA GLN A 22 12.99 -2.17 2.97
C GLN A 22 12.49 -3.00 4.16
N ARG A 23 13.22 -4.04 4.57
CA ARG A 23 12.83 -5.02 5.60
C ARG A 23 11.53 -5.76 5.26
N LEU A 24 11.22 -5.96 3.98
CA LEU A 24 10.02 -6.63 3.48
C LEU A 24 10.25 -8.15 3.34
N ASN A 25 10.64 -8.77 4.45
CA ASN A 25 10.75 -10.22 4.63
C ASN A 25 10.30 -10.55 6.06
N THR A 26 9.43 -11.54 6.22
CA THR A 26 8.85 -11.90 7.53
C THR A 26 9.90 -12.37 8.53
N GLU A 27 11.07 -12.80 8.06
CA GLU A 27 12.24 -13.15 8.88
C GLU A 27 12.79 -11.96 9.71
N PHE A 28 12.45 -10.71 9.35
CA PHE A 28 12.85 -9.53 10.11
C PHE A 28 12.04 -9.32 11.40
N GLY A 29 11.01 -10.14 11.68
CA GLY A 29 10.24 -10.08 12.92
C GLY A 29 9.69 -8.67 13.19
N ASP A 30 9.96 -8.12 14.37
CA ASP A 30 9.47 -6.80 14.79
C ASP A 30 9.90 -5.67 13.85
N GLU A 31 10.96 -5.89 13.07
CA GLU A 31 11.46 -4.92 12.09
C GLU A 31 10.77 -5.05 10.72
N PHE A 32 9.89 -6.02 10.51
CA PHE A 32 9.20 -6.27 9.24
C PHE A 32 8.51 -5.03 8.67
N ALA A 33 8.81 -4.66 7.43
CA ALA A 33 8.29 -3.48 6.72
C ALA A 33 8.68 -2.11 7.31
N SER A 34 9.57 -2.02 8.31
CA SER A 34 10.05 -0.75 8.90
C SER A 34 11.27 -0.12 8.21
N GLY A 35 11.80 -0.71 7.13
CA GLY A 35 12.96 -0.17 6.42
C GLY A 35 12.64 1.08 5.57
N GLY A 36 13.67 1.85 5.20
CA GLY A 36 13.52 3.01 4.33
C GLY A 36 12.70 4.15 4.94
N LEU A 37 11.69 4.65 4.20
CA LEU A 37 10.82 5.74 4.66
C LEU A 37 9.90 5.33 5.81
N ALA A 38 9.51 4.05 5.85
CA ALA A 38 8.61 3.49 6.83
C ALA A 38 9.10 3.64 8.28
N ARG A 39 10.43 3.71 8.51
CA ARG A 39 11.02 3.94 9.84
C ARG A 39 10.59 5.26 10.49
N HIS A 40 10.09 6.20 9.68
CA HIS A 40 9.64 7.50 10.17
C HIS A 40 8.20 7.44 10.70
N VAL A 41 7.45 6.36 10.44
CA VAL A 41 6.07 6.19 10.93
C VAL A 41 6.07 5.41 12.23
N GLU A 42 5.66 6.05 13.32
CA GLU A 42 5.77 5.48 14.68
C GLU A 42 4.85 4.26 14.88
N SER A 43 3.64 4.31 14.31
CA SER A 43 2.62 3.27 14.46
C SER A 43 2.31 2.57 13.13
N LEU A 44 3.33 2.35 12.31
CA LEU A 44 3.16 1.72 11.00
C LEU A 44 2.52 0.33 11.15
N ASP A 45 1.41 0.13 10.46
CA ASP A 45 0.74 -1.16 10.39
C ASP A 45 0.33 -1.56 8.96
N PHE A 46 0.37 -0.63 8.00
CA PHE A 46 0.16 -0.87 6.58
C PHE A 46 1.21 -0.17 5.73
N ARG A 47 1.70 -0.86 4.71
CA ARG A 47 2.61 -0.32 3.70
C ARG A 47 2.29 -0.91 2.34
N LEU A 48 2.27 -0.08 1.31
CA LEU A 48 2.13 -0.50 -0.09
C LEU A 48 3.22 0.18 -0.91
N LEU A 49 3.91 -0.59 -1.75
CA LEU A 49 5.04 -0.13 -2.55
C LEU A 49 5.01 -0.76 -3.94
N PHE A 50 5.25 0.07 -4.96
CA PHE A 50 5.61 -0.38 -6.30
C PHE A 50 7.13 -0.32 -6.47
N VAL A 51 7.72 -1.42 -6.92
CA VAL A 51 9.15 -1.52 -7.25
C VAL A 51 9.29 -1.74 -8.75
N PRO A 52 9.92 -0.82 -9.50
CA PRO A 52 10.12 -0.95 -10.95
C PRO A 52 11.14 -2.05 -11.27
N ALA A 53 11.26 -2.42 -12.54
CA ALA A 53 12.16 -3.48 -13.02
C ALA A 53 13.63 -3.29 -12.60
N ASP A 54 14.06 -2.03 -12.47
CA ASP A 54 15.34 -1.67 -11.90
C ASP A 54 15.18 -0.64 -10.75
N PRO A 55 15.22 -1.08 -9.48
CA PRO A 55 15.14 -0.19 -8.34
C PRO A 55 16.43 0.61 -8.07
N GLU A 56 17.51 0.35 -8.81
CA GLU A 56 18.79 1.07 -8.69
C GLU A 56 18.84 2.29 -9.64
N ASP A 57 17.87 2.42 -10.55
CA ASP A 57 17.76 3.53 -11.50
C ASP A 57 17.36 4.86 -10.83
N SER A 58 17.51 5.97 -11.56
CA SER A 58 17.18 7.34 -11.13
C SER A 58 16.38 8.09 -12.20
N ALA A 59 15.30 7.45 -12.69
CA ALA A 59 14.42 7.98 -13.72
C ALA A 59 13.65 9.26 -13.31
N VAL A 60 13.38 9.45 -12.03
CA VAL A 60 12.57 10.56 -11.51
C VAL A 60 13.45 11.65 -10.88
N PRO A 61 13.40 12.89 -11.40
CA PRO A 61 14.13 14.00 -10.79
C PRO A 61 13.49 14.40 -9.45
N LEU A 62 14.33 14.59 -8.44
CA LEU A 62 13.91 15.03 -7.10
C LEU A 62 13.89 16.57 -7.01
N ASP A 63 13.07 17.21 -7.85
CA ASP A 63 12.97 18.66 -7.96
C ASP A 63 11.58 19.21 -7.53
N ASN A 64 11.42 20.53 -7.61
CA ASN A 64 10.15 21.18 -7.26
C ASN A 64 9.00 20.84 -8.23
N THR A 65 9.30 20.50 -9.48
CA THR A 65 8.29 20.11 -10.47
C THR A 65 7.67 18.78 -10.07
N THR A 66 8.51 17.80 -9.69
CA THR A 66 8.05 16.51 -9.17
C THR A 66 7.33 16.67 -7.83
N MET A 67 7.77 17.61 -6.97
CA MET A 67 7.08 17.90 -5.70
C MET A 67 5.67 18.46 -5.90
N GLU A 68 5.47 19.38 -6.86
CA GLU A 68 4.15 19.91 -7.17
C GLU A 68 3.25 18.84 -7.82
N TRP A 69 3.81 17.97 -8.67
CA TRP A 69 3.10 16.79 -9.18
C TRP A 69 2.61 15.87 -8.03
N LEU A 70 3.47 15.57 -7.06
CA LEU A 70 3.12 14.77 -5.89
C LEU A 70 1.98 15.42 -5.09
N LYS A 71 2.07 16.74 -4.88
CA LYS A 71 1.06 17.52 -4.15
C LYS A 71 -0.31 17.51 -4.83
N GLU A 72 -0.34 17.59 -6.15
CA GLU A 72 -1.57 17.51 -6.93
C GLU A 72 -2.29 16.17 -6.70
N HIS A 73 -1.54 15.06 -6.78
CA HIS A 73 -2.08 13.72 -6.51
C HIS A 73 -2.62 13.59 -5.08
N CYS A 74 -1.86 14.08 -4.09
CA CYS A 74 -2.30 14.06 -2.70
C CYS A 74 -3.53 14.94 -2.43
N SER A 75 -3.77 15.95 -3.26
CA SER A 75 -4.94 16.84 -3.14
C SER A 75 -6.19 16.20 -3.75
N ASN A 76 -6.02 15.38 -4.79
CA ASN A 76 -7.09 14.68 -5.48
C ASN A 76 -7.48 13.34 -4.83
N ALA A 77 -6.67 12.82 -3.91
CA ALA A 77 -6.93 11.58 -3.19
C ALA A 77 -6.95 11.82 -1.67
N PRO A 78 -8.13 12.03 -1.04
CA PRO A 78 -8.23 12.38 0.37
C PRO A 78 -7.62 11.39 1.36
N VAL A 79 -7.48 10.12 0.94
CA VAL A 79 -6.85 9.04 1.71
C VAL A 79 -5.32 9.19 1.81
N LEU A 80 -4.70 9.99 0.92
CA LEU A 80 -3.26 10.20 0.89
C LEU A 80 -2.83 11.36 1.80
N PRO A 81 -1.67 11.23 2.47
CA PRO A 81 -1.07 12.29 3.27
C PRO A 81 -0.71 13.54 2.45
N ARG A 82 -1.10 14.73 2.89
CA ARG A 82 -0.92 15.98 2.08
C ARG A 82 -0.33 17.20 2.78
N HIS A 83 -0.08 17.13 4.10
CA HIS A 83 0.15 18.32 4.92
C HIS A 83 1.60 18.82 4.84
N HIS A 84 2.56 17.94 5.09
CA HIS A 84 3.97 18.28 5.10
C HIS A 84 4.69 17.64 3.92
N LYS A 85 5.81 18.23 3.51
CA LYS A 85 6.57 17.77 2.35
C LYS A 85 8.06 17.80 2.65
N ARG A 86 8.81 16.85 2.09
CA ARG A 86 10.26 16.77 2.24
C ARG A 86 10.89 15.99 1.09
N ALA A 87 12.07 16.45 0.67
CA ALA A 87 12.97 15.65 -0.15
C ALA A 87 13.91 14.82 0.74
N THR A 88 14.16 13.59 0.33
CA THR A 88 15.20 12.72 0.87
C THR A 88 16.25 12.48 -0.23
N VAL A 89 17.28 11.69 0.07
CA VAL A 89 18.29 11.34 -0.94
C VAL A 89 17.68 10.51 -2.08
N GLN A 90 16.59 9.79 -1.83
CA GLN A 90 16.04 8.81 -2.79
C GLN A 90 14.58 9.06 -3.16
N ALA A 91 13.89 10.01 -2.55
CA ALA A 91 12.45 10.19 -2.75
C ALA A 91 11.98 11.60 -2.40
N LEU A 92 10.88 12.01 -3.03
CA LEU A 92 10.05 13.12 -2.57
C LEU A 92 8.87 12.55 -1.80
N VAL A 93 8.59 13.15 -0.64
CA VAL A 93 7.63 12.61 0.34
C VAL A 93 6.64 13.68 0.74
N SER A 94 5.36 13.31 0.75
CA SER A 94 4.28 14.01 1.43
C SER A 94 3.86 13.21 2.65
N TYR A 95 3.75 13.85 3.82
CA TYR A 95 3.50 13.16 5.08
C TYR A 95 2.55 13.91 5.99
N GLU A 96 1.94 13.15 6.90
CA GLU A 96 1.11 13.64 7.99
C GLU A 96 1.83 13.49 9.32
N ARG A 97 1.64 14.51 10.17
CA ARG A 97 2.14 14.51 11.54
C ARG A 97 1.18 15.33 12.40
N ARG A 98 0.48 14.68 13.32
CA ARG A 98 -0.51 15.29 14.22
C ARG A 98 0.13 16.00 15.41
N ARG A 99 1.34 15.59 15.82
CA ARG A 99 2.09 16.23 16.91
C ARG A 99 3.56 16.39 16.54
N GLU A 100 4.13 17.55 16.84
CA GLU A 100 5.49 17.87 16.44
C GLU A 100 6.56 16.98 17.09
N ASP A 101 6.26 16.44 18.27
CA ASP A 101 7.13 15.57 19.07
C ASP A 101 7.09 14.09 18.66
N ARG A 102 6.24 13.72 17.70
CA ARG A 102 6.07 12.34 17.23
C ARG A 102 6.61 12.11 15.83
N GLY A 103 6.75 10.84 15.49
CA GLY A 103 6.98 10.39 14.13
C GLY A 103 5.85 10.78 13.18
N TRP A 104 5.98 10.39 11.93
CA TRP A 104 4.91 10.53 10.94
C TRP A 104 3.73 9.61 11.32
N ASP A 105 2.51 10.05 11.04
CA ASP A 105 1.32 9.20 11.14
C ASP A 105 1.12 8.39 9.84
N ALA A 106 1.44 9.02 8.71
CA ALA A 106 1.38 8.43 7.39
C ALA A 106 2.27 9.20 6.41
N TYR A 107 2.65 8.56 5.31
CA TYR A 107 3.32 9.21 4.17
C TYR A 107 2.90 8.58 2.84
N VAL A 108 3.06 9.36 1.78
CA VAL A 108 3.13 8.90 0.40
C VAL A 108 4.38 9.47 -0.25
N ALA A 109 5.05 8.69 -1.08
CA ALA A 109 6.31 9.05 -1.68
C ALA A 109 6.40 8.60 -3.13
N VAL A 110 7.17 9.36 -3.92
CA VAL A 110 7.69 8.93 -5.21
C VAL A 110 9.20 8.83 -5.09
N HIS A 111 9.73 7.64 -5.38
CA HIS A 111 11.16 7.36 -5.34
C HIS A 111 11.84 7.76 -6.64
N GLN A 112 13.14 8.04 -6.58
CA GLN A 112 13.97 8.39 -7.73
C GLN A 112 13.96 7.30 -8.81
N HIS A 113 13.81 6.03 -8.42
CA HIS A 113 13.70 4.92 -9.37
C HIS A 113 12.32 4.85 -10.05
N GLY A 114 11.34 5.65 -9.61
CA GLY A 114 10.00 5.70 -10.21
C GLY A 114 8.93 4.88 -9.51
N GLY A 115 9.26 4.22 -8.41
CA GLY A 115 8.29 3.53 -7.57
C GLY A 115 7.50 4.49 -6.68
N VAL A 116 6.21 4.26 -6.53
CA VAL A 116 5.34 4.98 -5.59
C VAL A 116 5.11 4.12 -4.35
N GLU A 117 5.14 4.77 -3.19
CA GLU A 117 5.01 4.13 -1.89
C GLU A 117 4.01 4.89 -1.00
N VAL A 118 3.23 4.15 -0.19
CA VAL A 118 2.46 4.69 0.93
C VAL A 118 2.70 3.85 2.18
N GLY A 119 2.77 4.50 3.33
CA GLY A 119 2.80 3.83 4.63
C GLY A 119 1.96 4.60 5.63
N ALA A 120 1.16 3.89 6.44
CA ALA A 120 0.22 4.51 7.36
C ALA A 120 -0.11 3.60 8.55
N ALA A 121 -0.67 4.22 9.60
CA ALA A 121 -1.44 3.54 10.62
C ALA A 121 -2.92 3.50 10.20
N ILE A 122 -3.42 2.33 9.80
CA ILE A 122 -4.80 2.10 9.36
C ILE A 122 -5.59 1.19 10.32
N SER A 123 -5.00 0.75 11.42
CA SER A 123 -5.69 -0.05 12.44
C SER A 123 -6.30 0.78 13.57
N TYR A 124 -7.25 0.19 14.27
CA TYR A 124 -7.85 0.69 15.51
C TYR A 124 -8.18 -0.50 16.43
N VAL A 125 -8.61 -0.25 17.67
CA VAL A 125 -8.94 -1.32 18.63
C VAL A 125 -10.43 -1.30 18.94
N VAL A 126 -11.08 -2.46 18.92
CA VAL A 126 -12.46 -2.71 19.34
C VAL A 126 -12.47 -3.89 20.29
N ARG A 127 -12.92 -3.70 21.54
CA ARG A 127 -13.01 -4.77 22.56
C ARG A 127 -11.72 -5.62 22.64
N ASP A 128 -10.58 -4.94 22.76
CA ASP A 128 -9.23 -5.54 22.81
C ASP A 128 -8.75 -6.25 21.52
N THR A 129 -9.55 -6.25 20.45
CA THR A 129 -9.14 -6.75 19.14
C THR A 129 -8.65 -5.60 18.25
N ARG A 130 -7.47 -5.78 17.63
CA ARG A 130 -7.00 -4.90 16.57
C ARG A 130 -7.82 -5.12 15.29
N VAL A 131 -8.26 -4.04 14.67
CA VAL A 131 -9.06 -4.05 13.43
C VAL A 131 -8.35 -3.24 12.37
N PHE A 132 -7.99 -3.86 11.24
CA PHE A 132 -7.46 -3.17 10.07
C PHE A 132 -8.60 -2.64 9.22
N ARG A 133 -8.51 -1.37 8.80
CA ARG A 133 -9.51 -0.74 7.93
C ARG A 133 -9.36 -1.20 6.49
N LEU A 134 -10.12 -2.23 6.10
CA LEU A 134 -10.03 -2.85 4.79
C LEU A 134 -10.30 -1.84 3.66
N ARG A 135 -11.38 -1.05 3.74
CA ARG A 135 -11.64 -0.04 2.71
C ARG A 135 -10.57 1.04 2.62
N THR A 136 -9.97 1.42 3.75
CA THR A 136 -8.87 2.40 3.73
C THR A 136 -7.66 1.84 2.97
N ALA A 137 -7.28 0.59 3.22
CA ALA A 137 -6.20 -0.07 2.47
C ALA A 137 -6.49 -0.14 0.96
N VAL A 138 -7.72 -0.50 0.59
CA VAL A 138 -8.17 -0.58 -0.81
C VAL A 138 -8.19 0.79 -1.49
N SER A 139 -8.66 1.83 -0.80
CA SER A 139 -8.59 3.22 -1.30
C SER A 139 -7.15 3.69 -1.51
N MET A 140 -6.26 3.40 -0.57
CA MET A 140 -4.83 3.71 -0.72
C MET A 140 -4.24 2.95 -1.91
N ALA A 141 -4.60 1.68 -2.10
CA ALA A 141 -4.17 0.91 -3.25
C ALA A 141 -4.66 1.53 -4.57
N ALA A 142 -5.92 1.93 -4.68
CA ALA A 142 -6.45 2.61 -5.86
C ALA A 142 -5.70 3.92 -6.16
N ALA A 143 -5.54 4.78 -5.14
CA ALA A 143 -4.90 6.07 -5.28
C ALA A 143 -3.41 5.96 -5.65
N VAL A 144 -2.67 5.08 -4.98
CA VAL A 144 -1.25 4.85 -5.26
C VAL A 144 -1.04 4.17 -6.61
N THR A 145 -1.94 3.26 -7.02
CA THR A 145 -1.86 2.64 -8.33
C THR A 145 -2.09 3.67 -9.45
N ARG A 146 -3.08 4.56 -9.29
CA ARG A 146 -3.31 5.67 -10.23
C ARG A 146 -2.06 6.55 -10.34
N MET A 147 -1.51 6.94 -9.20
CA MET A 147 -0.28 7.73 -9.14
C MET A 147 0.92 7.00 -9.77
N GLN A 148 1.01 5.67 -9.64
CA GLN A 148 2.06 4.87 -10.29
C GLN A 148 1.90 4.80 -11.81
N VAL A 149 0.66 4.69 -12.31
CA VAL A 149 0.39 4.75 -13.77
C VAL A 149 0.83 6.11 -14.31
N ASP A 150 0.39 7.19 -13.67
CA ASP A 150 0.74 8.56 -14.08
C ASP A 150 2.25 8.81 -13.99
N ALA A 151 2.92 8.26 -12.97
CA ALA A 151 4.37 8.29 -12.84
C ALA A 151 5.06 7.54 -14.00
N ALA A 152 4.61 6.33 -14.30
CA ALA A 152 5.15 5.50 -15.35
C ALA A 152 5.06 6.18 -16.72
N GLU A 153 3.92 6.79 -17.02
CA GLU A 153 3.73 7.56 -18.26
C GLU A 153 4.61 8.81 -18.28
N ARG A 154 4.64 9.57 -17.18
CA ARG A 154 5.38 10.84 -17.11
C ARG A 154 6.89 10.65 -17.27
N TRP A 155 7.45 9.62 -16.65
CA TRP A 155 8.90 9.37 -16.62
C TRP A 155 9.34 8.16 -17.46
N GLN A 156 8.44 7.62 -18.29
CA GLN A 156 8.72 6.49 -19.18
C GLN A 156 9.28 5.26 -18.44
N ILE A 157 8.74 4.98 -17.25
CA ILE A 157 9.18 3.85 -16.44
C ILE A 157 8.51 2.59 -16.98
N GLU A 158 9.33 1.67 -17.48
CA GLU A 158 8.85 0.47 -18.14
C GLU A 158 8.46 -0.63 -17.15
N TYR A 159 7.51 -1.46 -17.58
CA TYR A 159 7.20 -2.74 -16.95
C TYR A 159 8.41 -3.68 -17.01
N PRO A 160 8.52 -4.65 -16.08
CA PRO A 160 7.54 -4.99 -15.03
C PRO A 160 7.72 -4.25 -13.70
N TYR A 161 6.67 -4.30 -12.87
CA TYR A 161 6.71 -3.86 -11.47
C TYR A 161 6.51 -5.04 -10.50
N GLU A 162 7.08 -4.94 -9.30
CA GLU A 162 6.64 -5.71 -8.12
C GLU A 162 5.75 -4.81 -7.25
N LEU A 163 4.50 -5.20 -7.06
CA LEU A 163 3.60 -4.63 -6.06
C LEU A 163 3.73 -5.41 -4.76
N LEU A 164 3.99 -4.68 -3.68
CA LEU A 164 4.13 -5.21 -2.33
C LEU A 164 3.09 -4.58 -1.42
N VAL A 165 2.37 -5.41 -0.66
CA VAL A 165 1.45 -4.94 0.40
C VAL A 165 1.83 -5.65 1.70
N ALA A 166 2.15 -4.87 2.72
CA ALA A 166 2.58 -5.38 4.01
C ALA A 166 1.65 -4.92 5.14
N LEU A 167 1.25 -5.87 6.00
CA LEU A 167 0.61 -5.58 7.28
C LEU A 167 1.47 -6.05 8.45
N ARG A 168 1.70 -5.17 9.42
CA ARG A 168 2.46 -5.47 10.64
C ARG A 168 1.53 -5.81 11.79
N ASN A 169 1.93 -6.74 12.66
CA ASN A 169 1.19 -7.11 13.86
C ASN A 169 -0.24 -7.60 13.54
N ALA A 170 -0.34 -8.48 12.55
CA ALA A 170 -1.61 -8.99 12.06
C ALA A 170 -2.18 -10.10 12.93
N ARG A 171 -1.35 -10.85 13.68
CA ARG A 171 -1.83 -11.98 14.49
C ARG A 171 -2.90 -11.54 15.49
N GLY A 172 -4.03 -12.25 15.47
CA GLY A 172 -5.17 -11.97 16.34
C GLY A 172 -5.94 -10.70 15.96
N ALA A 173 -5.52 -9.97 14.93
CA ALA A 173 -6.28 -8.86 14.38
C ALA A 173 -7.36 -9.37 13.41
N THR A 174 -8.35 -8.54 13.16
CA THR A 174 -9.40 -8.79 12.14
C THR A 174 -9.46 -7.66 11.12
N LEU A 175 -10.25 -7.86 10.06
CA LEU A 175 -10.59 -6.80 9.11
C LEU A 175 -11.91 -6.13 9.54
N GLY A 176 -12.02 -4.84 9.29
CA GLY A 176 -13.26 -4.06 9.47
C GLY A 176 -13.27 -2.85 8.55
N ASN A 177 -14.12 -1.87 8.87
CA ASN A 177 -14.42 -0.76 7.97
C ASN A 177 -14.88 -1.29 6.61
N PHE A 178 -15.89 -2.15 6.64
CA PHE A 178 -16.42 -2.81 5.46
C PHE A 178 -17.28 -1.86 4.64
N ALA A 179 -17.56 -2.26 3.41
CA ALA A 179 -18.47 -1.55 2.55
C ALA A 179 -19.91 -1.70 3.04
N GLU A 180 -20.79 -0.86 2.48
CA GLU A 180 -22.20 -0.91 2.83
C GLU A 180 -22.78 -2.31 2.64
N GLY A 181 -23.60 -2.78 3.60
CA GLY A 181 -24.25 -4.09 3.53
C GLY A 181 -23.55 -5.19 4.31
N TRP A 182 -22.38 -4.91 4.89
CA TRP A 182 -21.63 -5.85 5.72
C TRP A 182 -21.69 -5.49 7.21
N ALA A 183 -21.69 -6.50 8.08
CA ALA A 183 -21.64 -6.30 9.52
C ALA A 183 -20.20 -6.00 9.98
N GLU A 184 -20.01 -4.96 10.78
CA GLU A 184 -18.70 -4.57 11.32
C GLU A 184 -18.26 -5.48 12.48
N PRO A 185 -16.95 -5.67 12.71
CA PRO A 185 -16.46 -6.35 13.89
C PRO A 185 -17.01 -5.74 15.18
N GLY A 186 -17.46 -6.59 16.10
CA GLY A 186 -18.09 -6.16 17.36
C GLY A 186 -19.58 -5.79 17.23
N GLN A 187 -20.16 -5.80 16.03
CA GLN A 187 -21.61 -5.75 15.83
C GLN A 187 -22.16 -7.18 15.68
N GLY A 188 -22.95 -7.62 16.67
CA GLY A 188 -23.61 -8.93 16.67
C GLY A 188 -23.02 -9.94 17.67
N LEU A 189 -23.55 -11.16 17.63
CA LEU A 189 -23.17 -12.30 18.49
C LEU A 189 -22.14 -13.24 17.82
N PHE A 190 -21.63 -12.89 16.64
CA PHE A 190 -20.76 -13.76 15.85
C PHE A 190 -19.29 -13.49 16.14
N ASP A 191 -18.52 -14.58 16.23
CA ASP A 191 -17.06 -14.54 16.17
C ASP A 191 -16.62 -14.05 14.79
N PHE A 192 -15.59 -13.22 14.75
CA PHE A 192 -14.98 -12.75 13.50
C PHE A 192 -13.66 -13.48 13.27
N GLU A 193 -13.36 -13.74 12.00
CA GLU A 193 -12.10 -14.35 11.60
C GLU A 193 -10.92 -13.42 11.94
N VAL A 194 -9.85 -14.02 12.46
CA VAL A 194 -8.62 -13.32 12.83
C VAL A 194 -7.45 -13.84 12.02
N ALA A 195 -6.50 -12.96 11.71
CA ALA A 195 -5.27 -13.36 11.05
C ALA A 195 -4.43 -14.26 11.98
N LEU A 196 -3.89 -15.33 11.41
CA LEU A 196 -3.04 -16.29 12.12
C LEU A 196 -1.56 -15.88 12.09
N GLU A 197 -1.17 -15.19 11.03
CA GLU A 197 0.18 -14.72 10.75
C GLU A 197 0.51 -13.46 11.53
N ASP A 198 1.72 -13.37 12.09
CA ASP A 198 2.21 -12.15 12.76
C ASP A 198 2.37 -10.99 11.75
N TYR A 199 2.73 -11.33 10.51
CA TYR A 199 3.03 -10.41 9.43
C TYR A 199 2.39 -10.90 8.13
N VAL A 200 1.72 -10.01 7.40
CA VAL A 200 1.21 -10.32 6.06
C VAL A 200 2.08 -9.61 5.04
N LEU A 201 2.62 -10.35 4.07
CA LEU A 201 3.29 -9.80 2.90
C LEU A 201 2.67 -10.38 1.63
N LEU A 202 1.93 -9.55 0.91
CA LEU A 202 1.39 -9.87 -0.41
C LEU A 202 2.36 -9.36 -1.47
N ARG A 203 2.59 -10.17 -2.51
CA ARG A 203 3.53 -9.88 -3.58
C ARG A 203 2.89 -10.17 -4.93
N ARG A 204 3.07 -9.26 -5.88
CA ARG A 204 2.57 -9.44 -7.23
C ARG A 204 3.51 -8.86 -8.27
N GLU A 205 3.73 -9.62 -9.34
CA GLU A 205 4.46 -9.13 -10.50
C GLU A 205 3.46 -8.61 -11.54
N LEU A 206 3.65 -7.36 -11.97
CA LEU A 206 2.81 -6.64 -12.92
C LEU A 206 3.60 -6.44 -14.21
N HIS A 207 3.38 -7.32 -15.20
CA HIS A 207 4.17 -7.35 -16.45
C HIS A 207 3.60 -6.51 -17.59
N ARG A 208 2.45 -5.88 -17.38
CA ARG A 208 1.71 -5.11 -18.39
C ARG A 208 0.91 -4.02 -17.71
N ALA A 209 0.36 -3.13 -18.53
CA ALA A 209 -0.60 -2.12 -18.09
C ALA A 209 -1.68 -2.71 -17.18
N PHE A 210 -1.98 -1.97 -16.12
CA PHE A 210 -2.92 -2.36 -15.08
C PHE A 210 -3.87 -1.20 -14.79
N GLU A 211 -5.14 -1.54 -14.55
CA GLU A 211 -6.17 -0.56 -14.19
C GLU A 211 -6.16 -0.35 -12.67
N PRO A 212 -6.14 0.90 -12.17
CA PRO A 212 -6.08 1.19 -10.74
C PRO A 212 -7.19 0.51 -9.92
N GLU A 213 -8.42 0.49 -10.43
CA GLU A 213 -9.54 -0.17 -9.75
C GLU A 213 -9.35 -1.68 -9.68
N SER A 214 -8.88 -2.32 -10.76
CA SER A 214 -8.62 -3.76 -10.78
C SER A 214 -7.56 -4.15 -9.74
N VAL A 215 -6.46 -3.38 -9.66
CA VAL A 215 -5.42 -3.62 -8.66
C VAL A 215 -5.96 -3.44 -7.25
N ALA A 216 -6.76 -2.40 -7.00
CA ALA A 216 -7.35 -2.15 -5.69
C ALA A 216 -8.31 -3.28 -5.25
N VAL A 217 -9.16 -3.75 -6.15
CA VAL A 217 -10.06 -4.90 -5.93
C VAL A 217 -9.23 -6.13 -5.57
N ASP A 218 -8.21 -6.43 -6.37
CA ASP A 218 -7.40 -7.61 -6.12
C ASP A 218 -6.60 -7.54 -4.81
N VAL A 219 -6.12 -6.34 -4.42
CA VAL A 219 -5.50 -6.11 -3.10
C VAL A 219 -6.52 -6.37 -2.00
N GLY A 220 -7.76 -5.91 -2.15
CA GLY A 220 -8.84 -6.21 -1.21
C GLY A 220 -9.13 -7.71 -1.08
N ASP A 221 -9.15 -8.43 -2.19
CA ASP A 221 -9.36 -9.88 -2.24
C ASP A 221 -8.18 -10.65 -1.62
N ASP A 222 -6.94 -10.22 -1.86
CA ASP A 222 -5.74 -10.83 -1.26
C ASP A 222 -5.68 -10.58 0.26
N LEU A 223 -6.03 -9.36 0.71
CA LEU A 223 -6.11 -9.02 2.13
C LEU A 223 -7.17 -9.85 2.85
N GLU A 224 -8.36 -10.01 2.26
CA GLU A 224 -9.38 -10.91 2.82
C GLU A 224 -8.87 -12.35 2.96
N ARG A 225 -8.21 -12.88 1.92
CA ARG A 225 -7.65 -14.23 1.95
C ARG A 225 -6.58 -14.39 3.04
N ALA A 226 -5.76 -13.37 3.27
CA ALA A 226 -4.78 -13.37 4.35
C ALA A 226 -5.41 -13.43 5.76
N PHE A 227 -6.68 -13.04 5.90
CA PHE A 227 -7.47 -13.12 7.14
C PHE A 227 -8.47 -14.30 7.11
N GLY A 228 -8.34 -15.22 6.15
CA GLY A 228 -9.17 -16.42 6.07
C GLY A 228 -10.55 -16.23 5.44
N THR A 229 -10.83 -15.11 4.77
CA THR A 229 -12.14 -14.86 4.14
C THR A 229 -12.07 -14.65 2.62
N THR A 230 -13.21 -14.80 1.95
CA THR A 230 -13.37 -14.55 0.50
C THR A 230 -14.69 -13.83 0.19
N LEU A 231 -15.18 -13.05 1.16
CA LEU A 231 -16.51 -12.42 1.12
C LEU A 231 -16.50 -11.11 0.32
N ARG A 232 -15.31 -10.56 0.02
CA ARG A 232 -15.11 -9.32 -0.73
C ARG A 232 -15.79 -8.12 -0.06
N ARG A 233 -15.66 -8.00 1.26
CA ARG A 233 -16.35 -6.97 2.08
C ARG A 233 -15.84 -5.55 1.85
N HIS A 234 -14.84 -5.38 0.99
CA HIS A 234 -14.43 -4.08 0.46
C HIS A 234 -15.34 -3.60 -0.68
N LEU A 235 -16.18 -4.47 -1.26
CA LEU A 235 -17.22 -4.14 -2.23
C LEU A 235 -18.57 -4.04 -1.53
N ALA A 236 -19.44 -3.13 -1.96
CA ALA A 236 -20.75 -2.98 -1.34
C ALA A 236 -21.56 -4.28 -1.48
N GLY A 237 -22.09 -4.80 -0.36
CA GLY A 237 -22.95 -5.98 -0.31
C GLY A 237 -24.43 -5.66 -0.57
N ARG A 238 -24.79 -4.37 -0.69
CA ARG A 238 -26.13 -3.90 -1.08
C ARG A 238 -26.07 -2.46 -1.58
N GLY A 239 -27.18 -1.99 -2.16
CA GLY A 239 -27.37 -0.58 -2.53
C GLY A 239 -26.97 -0.28 -3.98
N GLU A 240 -26.85 1.01 -4.32
CA GLU A 240 -26.60 1.49 -5.70
C GLU A 240 -25.27 0.97 -6.29
N HIS A 241 -24.30 0.64 -5.44
CA HIS A 241 -22.96 0.20 -5.84
C HIS A 241 -22.70 -1.28 -5.52
N GLU A 242 -23.75 -2.10 -5.40
CA GLU A 242 -23.60 -3.52 -5.09
C GLU A 242 -22.57 -4.22 -6.01
N GLY A 243 -21.65 -4.96 -5.39
CA GLY A 243 -20.57 -5.66 -6.07
C GLY A 243 -19.44 -4.76 -6.61
N ARG A 244 -19.41 -3.46 -6.26
CA ARG A 244 -18.42 -2.48 -6.73
C ARG A 244 -17.75 -1.74 -5.57
N LEU A 245 -16.60 -1.13 -5.87
CA LEU A 245 -16.00 -0.13 -5.01
C LEU A 245 -16.90 1.09 -4.94
N ASP A 246 -17.08 1.64 -3.73
CA ASP A 246 -17.82 2.88 -3.54
C ASP A 246 -17.04 4.04 -4.17
N PRO A 247 -17.61 4.81 -5.12
CA PRO A 247 -16.88 5.88 -5.80
C PRO A 247 -16.42 6.99 -4.85
N ARG A 248 -17.02 7.10 -3.66
CA ARG A 248 -16.61 8.08 -2.64
C ARG A 248 -15.28 7.73 -1.97
N ILE A 249 -14.76 6.53 -2.21
CA ILE A 249 -13.49 6.06 -1.65
C ILE A 249 -12.39 5.92 -2.71
N LEU A 250 -12.66 6.32 -3.96
CA LEU A 250 -11.75 6.31 -5.11
C LEU A 250 -11.15 7.69 -5.44
#